data_AF-A0A5J5EIL4-F1
#
_entry.id   AF-A0A5J5EIL4-F1
#
_cell.length_a   1.000
_cell.length_b   1.000
_cell.length_c   1.000
_cell.angle_alpha   90.00
_cell.angle_beta   90.00
_cell.angle_gamma   90.00
#
_symmetry.space_group_name_H-M   'P 1'
#
loop_
_entity.id
_entity.type
_entity.pdbx_description
1 polymer ?
#
loop_
_entity_poly.entity_id
_entity_poly.type
_entity_poly.pdbx_seq_one_letter_code
_entity_poly.pdbx_strand_id
1 'polypeptide(L)'
;MVRVKFSRTNGGSGKFRRFFLPSHSHTLDDISWDAQLPDIVGQCFPDTTAADLLVQISRGATENHDPIVFFMDEEIEVEKAKKKLTVVADKPTNFEACEINHKDTLLHFLNLEEGLPQAVSASLDGDSSTSASERLVIDDSLVITFHRTIRLPDDNRIHQLPSSLGSFPLYNISAFAQRLPEHIVETGGVFFAMWQREALWIEFENLDEEKKYAVRINVGGVNAVSGLTLMEKTATQDYVVVPGQPWIDGILVEPGVVRQFVAMPLGSGYTVEGQVTAKEKFGGFQIEVTPSYGRRGSTSFWDPSRDLVQEYKTPENLGLVEGSFLLMAPAQKEFRPIKLSDFLRPGEVPASVKLLRLEVAPTDPRMEWRCEEEEGPVRNDISLPRRSFEASERQSTPSAPPRPMEVTIEAMGLAAGGKMIQDIFADPNPSYLWNASRTRMINVHIFSPTTFEELTHIVPHPTPITAAAYAAKGLPFFAVEEDPDNRLDGSETLASVMSVSQMDEAVGVDYSGASSADTKLPKRCTICKTKLCDCIVRPCNHQFCFQCIQQVEHQNAQQYRCPAQGCDAQILRIAGFSAPMNLPGEEAFKVKVPVVVLEVKDGRTAFRSIHNSRI
;
A
#
# COMPACT_ATOMS: atom_id res chain seq x y z
N MET A 1 49.83 38.58 -21.07
CA MET A 1 50.46 38.37 -22.40
C MET A 1 50.62 36.86 -22.58
N VAL A 2 49.65 36.18 -23.23
CA VAL A 2 49.67 34.72 -23.39
C VAL A 2 50.64 34.37 -24.53
N ARG A 3 51.71 33.62 -24.24
CA ARG A 3 52.62 33.08 -25.26
C ARG A 3 52.27 31.61 -25.50
N VAL A 4 51.54 31.34 -26.57
CA VAL A 4 51.31 29.96 -27.03
C VAL A 4 52.54 29.52 -27.83
N LYS A 5 53.20 28.43 -27.40
CA LYS A 5 54.41 27.90 -28.02
C LYS A 5 54.13 26.49 -28.51
N PHE A 6 53.81 26.34 -29.79
CA PHE A 6 53.68 25.02 -30.41
C PHE A 6 55.07 24.37 -30.52
N SER A 7 55.23 23.18 -29.95
CA SER A 7 56.43 22.37 -30.16
C SER A 7 56.02 21.07 -30.86
N ARG A 8 56.68 20.77 -31.98
CA ARG A 8 56.52 19.51 -32.71
C ARG A 8 57.62 18.58 -32.24
N THR A 9 57.28 17.48 -31.59
CA THR A 9 58.22 16.39 -31.28
C THR A 9 58.47 15.60 -32.55
N ASN A 10 59.40 16.10 -33.37
CA ASN A 10 60.40 15.36 -34.15
C ASN A 10 60.83 16.15 -35.39
N GLY A 11 62.14 16.44 -35.43
CA GLY A 11 62.97 16.82 -36.58
C GLY A 11 62.31 17.57 -37.74
N GLY A 12 62.30 18.90 -37.68
CA GLY A 12 62.05 19.73 -38.86
C GLY A 12 61.92 21.21 -38.54
N SER A 13 62.80 22.04 -39.10
CA SER A 13 62.78 23.49 -38.97
C SER A 13 61.49 24.08 -39.58
N GLY A 14 60.56 24.54 -38.74
CA GLY A 14 59.33 25.21 -39.15
C GLY A 14 59.31 26.70 -38.74
N LYS A 15 58.91 27.58 -39.66
CA LYS A 15 58.81 29.04 -39.46
C LYS A 15 57.81 29.40 -38.36
N PHE A 16 58.20 30.33 -37.49
CA PHE A 16 57.33 30.95 -36.49
C PHE A 16 56.35 31.93 -37.16
N ARG A 17 55.05 31.79 -36.90
CA ARG A 17 54.08 32.89 -37.08
C ARG A 17 53.77 33.50 -35.72
N ARG A 18 54.08 34.79 -35.55
CA ARG A 18 53.57 35.62 -34.45
C ARG A 18 52.16 36.07 -34.81
N PHE A 19 51.18 35.73 -33.99
CA PHE A 19 49.88 36.40 -34.02
C PHE A 19 49.90 37.51 -32.97
N PHE A 20 49.59 38.73 -33.41
CA PHE A 20 49.32 39.85 -32.53
C PHE A 20 47.80 39.92 -32.37
N LEU A 21 47.30 39.80 -31.14
CA LEU A 21 45.91 40.18 -30.85
C LEU A 21 45.78 41.71 -31.00
N PRO A 22 44.65 42.23 -31.51
CA PRO A 22 44.46 43.66 -31.65
C PRO A 22 44.52 44.34 -30.29
N SER A 23 45.29 45.41 -30.21
CA SER A 23 45.40 46.26 -29.03
C SER A 23 44.10 47.05 -28.84
N HIS A 24 43.19 46.53 -28.02
CA HIS A 24 42.25 47.36 -27.28
C HIS A 24 42.42 47.12 -25.78
N SER A 25 42.59 48.23 -25.07
CA SER A 25 42.90 48.32 -23.66
C SER A 25 41.77 47.75 -22.80
N HIS A 26 41.94 46.51 -22.36
CA HIS A 26 41.27 45.99 -21.17
C HIS A 26 42.35 45.60 -20.16
N THR A 27 42.22 46.12 -18.96
CA THR A 27 42.97 45.69 -17.78
C THR A 27 42.71 44.20 -17.54
N LEU A 28 43.74 43.47 -17.08
CA LEU A 28 43.75 42.00 -16.92
C LEU A 28 42.63 41.45 -16.00
N ASP A 29 41.93 42.33 -15.27
CA ASP A 29 40.88 41.98 -14.33
C ASP A 29 39.49 41.79 -14.97
N ASP A 30 39.29 42.18 -16.25
CA ASP A 30 37.99 42.14 -16.93
C ASP A 30 37.80 40.94 -17.89
N ILE A 31 38.78 40.03 -17.96
CA ILE A 31 38.68 38.83 -18.81
C ILE A 31 38.15 37.67 -17.98
N SER A 32 36.86 37.35 -18.15
CA SER A 32 36.32 36.05 -17.74
C SER A 32 36.87 34.98 -18.69
N TRP A 33 37.96 34.33 -18.27
CA TRP A 33 38.67 33.33 -19.07
C TRP A 33 37.78 32.12 -19.41
N ASP A 34 36.80 31.80 -18.56
CA ASP A 34 35.85 30.70 -18.76
C ASP A 34 34.88 30.96 -19.93
N ALA A 35 34.59 32.24 -20.25
CA ALA A 35 33.62 32.60 -21.29
C ALA A 35 34.25 32.86 -22.66
N GLN A 36 35.51 33.29 -22.71
CA GLN A 36 36.18 33.72 -23.96
C GLN A 36 37.22 32.72 -24.50
N LEU A 37 37.60 31.71 -23.72
CA LEU A 37 38.50 30.65 -24.21
C LEU A 37 37.94 29.92 -25.45
N PRO A 38 36.66 29.51 -25.47
CA PRO A 38 36.08 28.81 -26.62
C PRO A 38 36.13 29.63 -27.90
N ASP A 39 35.90 30.95 -27.81
CA ASP A 39 35.97 31.87 -28.96
C ASP A 39 37.40 32.06 -29.48
N ILE A 40 38.39 32.14 -28.58
CA ILE A 40 39.81 32.25 -28.95
C ILE A 40 40.30 30.95 -29.59
N VAL A 41 39.86 29.80 -29.07
CA VAL A 41 40.17 28.47 -29.61
C VAL A 41 39.54 28.29 -30.99
N GLY A 42 38.26 28.60 -31.16
CA GLY A 42 37.56 28.49 -32.45
C GLY A 42 38.12 29.43 -33.52
N GLN A 43 38.62 30.61 -33.14
CA GLN A 43 39.31 31.51 -34.08
C GLN A 43 40.71 31.03 -34.49
N CYS A 44 41.42 30.29 -33.62
CA CYS A 44 42.77 29.82 -33.88
C CYS A 44 42.81 28.41 -34.50
N PHE A 45 41.81 27.56 -34.21
CA PHE A 45 41.70 26.16 -34.59
C PHE A 45 40.23 25.82 -34.89
N PRO A 46 39.73 26.11 -36.11
CA PRO A 46 38.31 26.00 -36.45
C PRO A 46 37.77 24.56 -36.45
N ASP A 47 38.66 23.56 -36.49
CA ASP A 47 38.33 22.13 -36.54
C ASP A 47 38.52 21.40 -35.19
N THR A 48 38.70 22.14 -34.09
CA THR A 48 38.96 21.56 -32.75
C THR A 48 37.86 21.95 -31.78
N THR A 49 37.15 20.98 -31.22
CA THR A 49 36.19 21.20 -30.13
C THR A 49 36.92 21.51 -28.83
N ALA A 50 36.34 22.35 -27.97
CA ALA A 50 36.95 22.75 -26.69
C ALA A 50 37.30 21.56 -25.76
N ALA A 51 36.65 20.42 -25.98
CA ALA A 51 36.87 19.15 -25.27
C ALA A 51 38.30 18.59 -25.41
N ASP A 52 38.99 18.86 -26.53
CA ASP A 52 40.26 18.20 -26.86
C ASP A 52 41.53 18.98 -26.43
N LEU A 53 41.38 20.02 -25.61
CA LEU A 53 42.48 20.88 -25.20
C LEU A 53 43.20 20.37 -23.95
N LEU A 54 44.50 20.14 -24.11
CA LEU A 54 45.44 19.88 -23.02
C LEU A 54 46.04 21.20 -22.52
N VAL A 55 45.79 21.52 -21.24
CA VAL A 55 46.29 22.74 -20.60
C VAL A 55 47.40 22.38 -19.63
N GLN A 56 48.64 22.79 -19.91
CA GLN A 56 49.76 22.67 -18.97
C GLN A 56 49.99 23.99 -18.24
N ILE A 57 49.95 23.94 -16.91
CA ILE A 57 50.22 25.12 -16.07
C ILE A 57 51.59 24.94 -15.40
N SER A 58 52.58 25.73 -15.82
CA SER A 58 53.92 25.72 -15.23
C SER A 58 54.14 26.92 -14.33
N ARG A 59 54.46 26.71 -13.04
CA ARG A 59 54.84 27.80 -12.13
C ARG A 59 56.23 28.33 -12.53
N GLY A 60 56.30 29.59 -12.93
CA GLY A 60 57.54 30.18 -13.42
C GLY A 60 58.50 30.60 -12.31
N ALA A 61 59.52 29.79 -12.03
CA ALA A 61 60.93 30.17 -12.15
C ALA A 61 61.85 29.02 -11.67
N THR A 62 62.68 28.54 -12.61
CA THR A 62 64.04 27.98 -12.42
C THR A 62 64.29 26.64 -11.72
N GLU A 63 63.33 25.87 -11.20
CA GLU A 63 63.66 24.54 -10.67
C GLU A 63 62.68 23.45 -11.11
N ASN A 64 63.24 22.26 -11.36
CA ASN A 64 62.63 21.03 -11.86
C ASN A 64 61.37 20.61 -11.09
N HIS A 65 60.23 21.25 -11.36
CA HIS A 65 58.93 20.72 -11.00
C HIS A 65 58.24 20.19 -12.24
N ASP A 66 57.81 18.93 -12.16
CA ASP A 66 57.09 18.27 -13.22
C ASP A 66 55.86 19.11 -13.61
N PRO A 67 55.66 19.37 -14.91
CA PRO A 67 54.47 20.07 -15.37
C PRO A 67 53.25 19.24 -15.00
N ILE A 68 52.27 19.87 -14.35
CA ILE A 68 50.99 19.20 -14.10
C ILE A 68 50.17 19.32 -15.38
N VAL A 69 49.79 18.17 -15.94
CA VAL A 69 49.14 18.02 -17.24
C VAL A 69 47.70 17.56 -16.98
N PHE A 70 46.71 18.26 -17.54
CA PHE A 70 45.30 17.89 -17.39
C PHE A 70 44.51 18.10 -18.69
N PHE A 71 43.44 17.33 -18.83
CA PHE A 71 42.46 17.45 -19.90
C PHE A 71 41.33 18.40 -19.47
N MET A 72 40.85 19.26 -20.36
CA MET A 72 39.77 20.21 -20.04
C MET A 72 38.43 19.55 -19.68
N ASP A 73 38.28 18.26 -19.97
CA ASP A 73 37.10 17.45 -19.63
C ASP A 73 37.19 16.80 -18.24
N GLU A 74 38.25 17.06 -17.46
CA GLU A 74 38.33 16.54 -16.10
C GLU A 74 37.43 17.35 -15.14
N GLU A 75 36.48 16.68 -14.51
CA GLU A 75 35.68 17.22 -13.44
C GLU A 75 36.27 16.90 -12.07
N ILE A 76 36.16 17.82 -11.12
CA ILE A 76 36.49 17.57 -9.72
C ILE A 76 35.23 17.47 -8.87
N GLU A 77 35.25 16.51 -7.95
CA GLU A 77 34.23 16.36 -6.92
C GLU A 77 34.31 17.57 -5.97
N VAL A 78 33.22 18.33 -5.87
CA VAL A 78 33.12 19.47 -4.97
C VAL A 78 32.46 19.02 -3.68
N GLU A 79 33.12 19.28 -2.54
CA GLU A 79 32.51 19.01 -1.23
C GLU A 79 31.32 19.98 -1.05
N LYS A 80 30.08 19.44 -1.06
CA LYS A 80 28.87 20.24 -0.84
C LYS A 80 28.89 20.91 0.53
N ALA A 81 28.33 22.12 0.61
CA ALA A 81 28.17 22.83 1.87
C ALA A 81 27.31 22.02 2.84
N LYS A 82 27.94 21.54 3.92
CA LYS A 82 27.26 20.79 4.98
C LYS A 82 26.37 21.74 5.77
N LYS A 83 25.08 21.41 5.88
CA LYS A 83 24.12 22.12 6.73
C LYS A 83 24.19 21.56 8.15
N LYS A 84 23.92 22.42 9.14
CA LYS A 84 23.86 22.04 10.55
C LYS A 84 22.43 21.67 10.91
N LEU A 85 22.23 20.43 11.34
CA LEU A 85 20.97 19.92 11.90
C LEU A 85 21.05 19.99 13.43
N THR A 86 20.20 20.77 14.07
CA THR A 86 20.23 21.02 15.52
C THR A 86 19.26 20.11 16.26
N VAL A 87 19.68 19.55 17.40
CA VAL A 87 18.85 18.67 18.23
C VAL A 87 18.01 19.50 19.20
N VAL A 88 16.69 19.23 19.23
CA VAL A 88 15.71 19.88 20.11
C VAL A 88 15.00 18.84 20.99
N ALA A 89 14.58 19.24 22.20
CA ALA A 89 13.88 18.34 23.13
C ALA A 89 12.36 18.53 23.12
N ASP A 90 11.90 19.77 23.23
CA ASP A 90 10.50 20.11 23.55
C ASP A 90 9.68 20.61 22.35
N LYS A 91 10.19 20.41 21.12
CA LYS A 91 9.53 20.86 19.89
C LYS A 91 9.49 19.74 18.85
N PRO A 92 8.48 19.70 17.97
CA PRO A 92 8.42 18.75 16.87
C PRO A 92 9.58 18.98 15.89
N THR A 93 10.01 17.92 15.22
CA THR A 93 10.99 17.99 14.13
C THR A 93 10.51 18.94 13.03
N ASN A 94 11.41 19.80 12.55
CA ASN A 94 11.14 20.79 11.52
C ASN A 94 12.25 20.78 10.46
N PHE A 95 11.88 20.39 9.24
CA PHE A 95 12.83 20.30 8.12
C PHE A 95 13.39 21.66 7.70
N GLU A 96 12.53 22.66 7.52
CA GLU A 96 12.92 24.01 7.06
C GLU A 96 13.87 24.70 8.05
N ALA A 97 13.60 24.53 9.35
CA ALA A 97 14.42 25.08 10.42
C ALA A 97 15.72 24.28 10.66
N CYS A 98 15.88 23.11 10.03
CA CYS A 98 16.97 22.17 10.33
C CYS A 98 17.03 21.83 11.83
N GLU A 99 15.89 21.51 12.42
CA GLU A 99 15.74 21.10 13.82
C GLU A 99 15.15 19.68 13.90
N ILE A 100 15.76 18.78 14.67
CA ILE A 100 15.28 17.41 14.88
C ILE A 100 14.98 17.15 16.35
N ASN A 101 13.80 16.60 16.64
CA ASN A 101 13.48 16.14 17.97
C ASN A 101 14.38 14.94 18.32
N HIS A 102 14.96 14.94 19.52
CA HIS A 102 15.85 13.87 19.99
C HIS A 102 15.27 12.44 19.91
N LYS A 103 13.94 12.29 19.86
CA LYS A 103 13.24 11.00 19.74
C LYS A 103 12.92 10.59 18.30
N ASP A 104 13.02 11.51 17.35
CA ASP A 104 12.71 11.24 15.96
C ASP A 104 13.96 10.71 15.23
N THR A 105 13.76 9.83 14.26
CA THR A 105 14.86 9.30 13.43
C THR A 105 15.28 10.34 12.39
N LEU A 106 16.54 10.30 11.95
CA LEU A 106 16.99 11.17 10.85
C LEU A 106 16.23 10.85 9.54
N LEU A 107 15.79 9.61 9.38
CA LEU A 107 14.92 9.18 8.29
C LEU A 107 13.55 9.89 8.35
N HIS A 108 12.97 10.07 9.55
CA HIS A 108 11.76 10.87 9.72
C HIS A 108 12.00 12.31 9.27
N PHE A 109 13.10 12.93 9.70
CA PHE A 109 13.48 14.27 9.28
C PHE A 109 13.56 14.40 7.75
N LEU A 110 14.24 13.48 7.06
CA LEU A 110 14.33 13.50 5.59
C LEU A 110 12.98 13.39 4.88
N ASN A 111 12.04 12.64 5.46
CA ASN A 111 10.71 12.46 4.87
C ASN A 111 9.78 13.68 5.09
N LEU A 112 10.21 14.71 5.83
CA LEU A 112 9.48 15.98 5.97
C LEU A 112 9.83 17.01 4.87
N GLU A 113 10.85 16.76 4.05
CA GLU A 113 11.28 17.66 2.96
C GLU A 113 10.17 17.91 1.92
N GLU A 114 9.25 16.96 1.74
CA GLU A 114 8.17 17.05 0.75
C GLU A 114 6.93 17.82 1.22
N GLY A 115 7.04 18.49 2.37
CA GLY A 115 5.90 19.08 3.08
C GLY A 115 5.41 18.17 4.21
N LEU A 116 4.40 18.62 4.95
CA LEU A 116 3.79 17.85 6.04
C LEU A 116 3.41 16.45 5.52
N PRO A 117 3.65 15.38 6.29
CA PRO A 117 3.41 14.02 5.84
C PRO A 117 1.93 13.90 5.43
N GLN A 118 1.68 13.83 4.12
CA GLN A 118 0.33 13.69 3.62
C GLN A 118 -0.18 12.33 4.12
N ALA A 119 -1.34 12.37 4.76
CA ALA A 119 -2.11 11.19 5.12
C ALA A 119 -2.05 10.19 3.96
N VAL A 120 -1.89 8.90 4.27
CA VAL A 120 -2.16 7.86 3.28
C VAL A 120 -3.56 8.08 2.70
N SER A 121 -3.64 8.21 1.38
CA SER A 121 -4.90 8.31 0.65
C SER A 121 -5.56 6.92 0.57
N ALA A 122 -6.89 6.90 0.48
CA ALA A 122 -7.66 5.69 0.20
C ALA A 122 -8.75 6.02 -0.81
N SER A 123 -8.88 5.19 -1.86
CA SER A 123 -9.84 5.37 -2.94
C SER A 123 -10.33 4.01 -3.44
N LEU A 124 -11.48 4.03 -4.11
CA LEU A 124 -11.99 2.86 -4.83
C LEU A 124 -11.46 2.88 -6.25
N ASP A 125 -10.98 1.73 -6.75
CA ASP A 125 -10.41 1.60 -8.10
C ASP A 125 -11.51 1.75 -9.17
N GLY A 126 -11.31 2.58 -10.19
CA GLY A 126 -12.22 2.69 -11.35
C GLY A 126 -12.75 4.10 -11.69
N ASP A 127 -13.35 4.19 -12.88
CA ASP A 127 -13.92 5.43 -13.42
C ASP A 127 -15.08 5.94 -12.54
N SER A 128 -15.10 7.25 -12.29
CA SER A 128 -16.10 8.00 -11.50
C SER A 128 -17.58 7.85 -11.91
N SER A 129 -17.86 7.00 -12.89
CA SER A 129 -19.18 6.67 -13.43
C SER A 129 -19.90 5.52 -12.68
N THR A 130 -19.17 4.65 -11.99
CA THR A 130 -19.74 3.57 -11.16
C THR A 130 -19.50 3.84 -9.68
N SER A 131 -20.55 3.82 -8.87
CA SER A 131 -20.49 4.08 -7.42
C SER A 131 -19.89 2.92 -6.59
N ALA A 132 -19.39 1.88 -7.25
CA ALA A 132 -18.86 0.67 -6.62
C ALA A 132 -17.57 0.21 -7.30
N SER A 133 -16.67 -0.38 -6.52
CA SER A 133 -15.44 -1.04 -6.97
C SER A 133 -15.17 -2.29 -6.16
N GLU A 134 -14.46 -3.26 -6.72
CA GLU A 134 -14.02 -4.46 -6.01
C GLU A 134 -12.69 -4.25 -5.26
N ARG A 135 -11.95 -3.18 -5.58
CA ARG A 135 -10.57 -2.94 -5.12
C ARG A 135 -10.49 -1.63 -4.34
N LEU A 136 -9.98 -1.71 -3.11
CA LEU A 136 -9.65 -0.55 -2.28
C LEU A 136 -8.16 -0.25 -2.45
N VAL A 137 -7.84 0.90 -3.05
CA VAL A 137 -6.46 1.35 -3.30
C VAL A 137 -6.04 2.33 -2.22
N ILE A 138 -4.86 2.11 -1.66
CA ILE A 138 -4.31 2.83 -0.52
C ILE A 138 -2.90 3.29 -0.87
N ASP A 139 -2.60 4.59 -0.69
CA ASP A 139 -1.31 5.20 -1.04
C ASP A 139 -0.87 4.90 -2.49
N ASP A 140 -1.86 4.78 -3.40
CA ASP A 140 -1.72 4.44 -4.83
C ASP A 140 -1.01 3.11 -5.13
N SER A 141 -0.69 2.30 -4.11
CA SER A 141 0.19 1.14 -4.26
C SER A 141 -0.32 -0.11 -3.54
N LEU A 142 -0.87 0.03 -2.33
CA LEU A 142 -1.48 -1.08 -1.60
C LEU A 142 -2.93 -1.27 -2.08
N VAL A 143 -3.25 -2.47 -2.57
CA VAL A 143 -4.62 -2.83 -2.95
C VAL A 143 -5.15 -3.91 -2.01
N ILE A 144 -6.36 -3.67 -1.51
CA ILE A 144 -7.09 -4.60 -0.64
C ILE A 144 -8.36 -5.06 -1.34
N THR A 145 -8.54 -6.37 -1.44
CA THR A 145 -9.74 -7.01 -2.03
C THR A 145 -10.41 -7.92 -1.00
N PHE A 146 -11.73 -7.85 -0.87
CA PHE A 146 -12.50 -8.73 0.01
C PHE A 146 -13.15 -9.83 -0.84
N HIS A 147 -12.80 -11.08 -0.57
CA HIS A 147 -13.31 -12.22 -1.32
C HIS A 147 -14.38 -12.99 -0.57
N ARG A 148 -15.42 -13.38 -1.30
CA ARG A 148 -16.39 -14.39 -0.86
C ARG A 148 -15.72 -15.75 -0.85
N THR A 149 -16.05 -16.56 0.14
CA THR A 149 -15.56 -17.94 0.19
C THR A 149 -16.59 -18.89 0.78
N ILE A 150 -16.33 -20.19 0.62
CA ILE A 150 -17.13 -21.22 1.28
C ILE A 150 -16.87 -21.14 2.78
N ARG A 151 -17.95 -21.23 3.56
CA ARG A 151 -17.83 -21.40 5.00
C ARG A 151 -17.31 -22.79 5.33
N LEU A 152 -16.21 -22.84 6.07
CA LEU A 152 -15.64 -24.08 6.54
C LEU A 152 -16.46 -24.72 7.66
N PRO A 153 -16.51 -26.05 7.72
CA PRO A 153 -17.16 -26.75 8.81
C PRO A 153 -16.38 -26.52 10.12
N ASP A 154 -17.10 -26.48 11.21
CA ASP A 154 -16.58 -26.24 12.56
C ASP A 154 -16.50 -27.57 13.32
N ASP A 155 -15.77 -28.52 12.74
CA ASP A 155 -15.77 -29.93 13.15
C ASP A 155 -14.54 -30.32 14.00
N ASN A 156 -13.93 -29.33 14.67
CA ASN A 156 -12.66 -29.44 15.40
C ASN A 156 -11.47 -29.92 14.55
N ARG A 157 -11.58 -29.92 13.22
CA ARG A 157 -10.45 -30.16 12.32
C ARG A 157 -9.90 -28.85 11.79
N ILE A 158 -8.65 -28.92 11.36
CA ILE A 158 -7.99 -27.82 10.68
C ILE A 158 -8.07 -28.08 9.17
N HIS A 159 -8.60 -27.11 8.44
CA HIS A 159 -8.86 -27.21 7.00
C HIS A 159 -7.82 -26.45 6.19
N GLN A 160 -7.74 -26.77 4.90
CA GLN A 160 -6.95 -26.02 3.94
C GLN A 160 -7.68 -24.72 3.52
N LEU A 161 -6.98 -23.81 2.86
CA LEU A 161 -7.54 -22.50 2.49
C LEU A 161 -8.52 -22.62 1.31
N PRO A 162 -9.73 -22.09 1.41
CA PRO A 162 -10.70 -22.18 0.32
C PRO A 162 -10.43 -21.17 -0.81
N SER A 163 -10.66 -21.57 -2.06
CA SER A 163 -10.65 -20.64 -3.21
C SER A 163 -11.69 -19.51 -3.10
N SER A 164 -11.34 -18.36 -3.68
CA SER A 164 -12.25 -17.25 -3.96
C SER A 164 -13.49 -17.70 -4.75
N LEU A 165 -14.62 -17.06 -4.45
CA LEU A 165 -15.91 -17.21 -5.12
C LEU A 165 -16.40 -15.89 -5.73
N GLY A 166 -15.47 -14.96 -5.94
CA GLY A 166 -15.74 -13.60 -6.38
C GLY A 166 -15.55 -12.58 -5.26
N SER A 167 -15.36 -11.32 -5.64
CA SER A 167 -15.10 -10.22 -4.71
C SER A 167 -16.38 -9.53 -4.27
N PHE A 168 -16.37 -8.89 -3.10
CA PHE A 168 -17.46 -8.03 -2.67
C PHE A 168 -17.34 -6.66 -3.35
N PRO A 169 -18.42 -6.13 -3.96
CA PRO A 169 -18.44 -4.75 -4.42
C PRO A 169 -18.49 -3.80 -3.22
N LEU A 170 -17.51 -2.90 -3.16
CA LEU A 170 -17.34 -1.88 -2.13
C LEU A 170 -17.97 -0.56 -2.59
N TYR A 171 -18.69 0.08 -1.68
CA TYR A 171 -19.38 1.35 -1.91
C TYR A 171 -18.83 2.40 -0.94
N ASN A 172 -18.61 3.62 -1.43
CA ASN A 172 -18.13 4.71 -0.58
C ASN A 172 -19.29 5.26 0.28
N ILE A 173 -19.08 5.37 1.60
CA ILE A 173 -20.08 5.91 2.54
C ILE A 173 -20.51 7.33 2.17
N SER A 174 -19.59 8.16 1.68
CA SER A 174 -19.89 9.56 1.32
C SER A 174 -20.92 9.67 0.19
N ALA A 175 -20.97 8.70 -0.72
CA ALA A 175 -21.96 8.65 -1.80
C ALA A 175 -23.39 8.40 -1.30
N PHE A 176 -23.55 7.86 -0.08
CA PHE A 176 -24.84 7.52 0.53
C PHE A 176 -25.13 8.33 1.81
N ALA A 177 -24.36 9.38 2.08
CA ALA A 177 -24.40 10.12 3.34
C ALA A 177 -25.79 10.64 3.73
N GLN A 178 -26.63 11.03 2.75
CA GLN A 178 -27.99 11.53 3.01
C GLN A 178 -28.97 10.46 3.51
N ARG A 179 -28.63 9.17 3.37
CA ARG A 179 -29.47 8.02 3.71
C ARG A 179 -28.93 7.22 4.89
N LEU A 180 -27.75 7.58 5.37
CA LEU A 180 -27.03 6.89 6.43
C LEU A 180 -27.13 7.70 7.74
N PRO A 181 -27.16 7.03 8.90
CA PRO A 181 -27.05 7.69 10.19
C PRO A 181 -25.77 8.52 10.33
N GLU A 182 -25.86 9.64 11.05
CA GLU A 182 -24.74 10.60 11.24
C GLU A 182 -23.46 9.91 11.72
N HIS A 183 -23.54 9.01 12.71
CA HIS A 183 -22.36 8.32 13.25
C HIS A 183 -21.62 7.45 12.21
N ILE A 184 -22.31 6.86 11.23
CA ILE A 184 -21.68 6.08 10.15
C ILE A 184 -21.00 7.03 9.16
N VAL A 185 -21.66 8.16 8.86
CA VAL A 185 -21.13 9.19 7.96
C VAL A 185 -19.87 9.84 8.55
N GLU A 186 -19.88 10.16 9.84
CA GLU A 186 -18.72 10.68 10.58
C GLU A 186 -17.55 9.69 10.62
N THR A 187 -17.86 8.41 10.79
CA THR A 187 -16.86 7.32 10.75
C THR A 187 -16.26 7.15 9.35
N GLY A 188 -17.05 7.41 8.30
CA GLY A 188 -16.63 7.33 6.90
C GLY A 188 -16.22 5.92 6.46
N GLY A 189 -15.45 5.84 5.37
CA GLY A 189 -14.95 4.59 4.82
C GLY A 189 -15.83 3.99 3.72
N VAL A 190 -15.85 2.67 3.65
CA VAL A 190 -16.56 1.90 2.61
C VAL A 190 -17.49 0.87 3.23
N PHE A 191 -18.44 0.35 2.45
CA PHE A 191 -19.33 -0.72 2.90
C PHE A 191 -19.65 -1.73 1.81
N PHE A 192 -20.06 -2.94 2.22
CA PHE A 192 -20.62 -3.96 1.33
C PHE A 192 -21.69 -4.79 2.07
N ALA A 193 -22.46 -5.56 1.30
CA ALA A 193 -23.47 -6.48 1.83
C ALA A 193 -22.90 -7.87 2.07
N MET A 194 -23.25 -8.49 3.20
CA MET A 194 -22.89 -9.87 3.47
C MET A 194 -24.00 -10.59 4.24
N TRP A 195 -24.34 -11.81 3.83
CA TRP A 195 -25.39 -12.57 4.49
C TRP A 195 -24.91 -13.09 5.85
N GLN A 196 -25.82 -13.24 6.82
CA GLN A 196 -25.50 -13.89 8.09
C GLN A 196 -24.89 -15.27 7.83
N ARG A 197 -23.84 -15.65 8.55
CA ARG A 197 -23.07 -16.90 8.39
C ARG A 197 -22.35 -17.06 7.05
N GLU A 198 -22.25 -16.03 6.19
CA GLU A 198 -21.28 -16.07 5.09
C GLU A 198 -19.85 -15.94 5.64
N ALA A 199 -18.89 -16.39 4.84
CA ALA A 199 -17.47 -16.28 5.15
C ALA A 199 -16.74 -15.43 4.09
N LEU A 200 -15.66 -14.78 4.51
CA LEU A 200 -14.80 -13.98 3.65
C LEU A 200 -13.32 -14.15 4.00
N TRP A 201 -12.45 -13.72 3.09
CA TRP A 201 -11.02 -13.50 3.34
C TRP A 201 -10.57 -12.22 2.63
N ILE A 202 -9.37 -11.72 2.99
CA ILE A 202 -8.82 -10.45 2.49
C ILE A 202 -7.53 -10.73 1.71
N GLU A 203 -7.45 -10.23 0.48
CA GLU A 203 -6.25 -10.23 -0.35
C GLU A 203 -5.50 -8.90 -0.23
N PHE A 204 -4.16 -8.98 -0.22
CA PHE A 204 -3.26 -7.84 -0.29
C PHE A 204 -2.39 -7.94 -1.54
N GLU A 205 -2.45 -6.90 -2.37
CA GLU A 205 -1.57 -6.72 -3.52
C GLU A 205 -0.77 -5.43 -3.34
N ASN A 206 0.51 -5.45 -3.69
CA ASN A 206 1.35 -4.26 -3.68
C ASN A 206 1.88 -3.98 -5.09
N LEU A 207 1.54 -2.82 -5.62
CA LEU A 207 1.90 -2.37 -6.96
C LEU A 207 3.29 -1.71 -7.01
N ASP A 208 3.88 -1.39 -5.84
CA ASP A 208 5.20 -0.76 -5.73
C ASP A 208 6.13 -1.61 -4.84
N GLU A 209 7.08 -2.32 -5.47
CA GLU A 209 8.00 -3.25 -4.78
C GLU A 209 8.91 -2.55 -3.74
N GLU A 210 9.12 -1.24 -3.83
CA GLU A 210 9.96 -0.49 -2.89
C GLU A 210 9.19 -0.04 -1.63
N LYS A 211 7.87 0.09 -1.72
CA LYS A 211 7.03 0.47 -0.60
C LYS A 211 6.63 -0.75 0.22
N LYS A 212 6.61 -0.58 1.54
CA LYS A 212 6.08 -1.58 2.47
C LYS A 212 5.00 -0.96 3.34
N TYR A 213 4.11 -1.80 3.82
CA TYR A 213 2.98 -1.42 4.66
C TYR A 213 2.87 -2.38 5.83
N ALA A 214 2.75 -1.83 7.03
CA ALA A 214 2.24 -2.54 8.19
C ALA A 214 0.72 -2.33 8.22
N VAL A 215 -0.04 -3.43 8.15
CA VAL A 215 -1.50 -3.43 8.07
C VAL A 215 -2.05 -4.10 9.33
N ARG A 216 -2.62 -3.30 10.24
CA ARG A 216 -3.33 -3.77 11.44
C ARG A 216 -4.79 -4.00 11.09
N ILE A 217 -5.27 -5.22 11.33
CA ILE A 217 -6.62 -5.63 10.95
C ILE A 217 -7.41 -5.85 12.23
N ASN A 218 -8.40 -5.00 12.45
CA ASN A 218 -9.28 -5.10 13.61
C ASN A 218 -10.68 -5.50 13.15
N VAL A 219 -11.30 -6.42 13.88
CA VAL A 219 -12.68 -6.88 13.68
C VAL A 219 -13.54 -6.39 14.83
N GLY A 220 -14.41 -5.42 14.56
CA GLY A 220 -15.14 -4.70 15.60
C GLY A 220 -14.22 -4.12 16.70
N GLY A 221 -13.09 -3.53 16.32
CA GLY A 221 -12.16 -2.88 17.24
C GLY A 221 -11.27 -3.83 18.05
N VAL A 222 -11.34 -5.15 17.80
CA VAL A 222 -10.41 -6.16 18.35
C VAL A 222 -9.44 -6.60 17.27
N ASN A 223 -8.14 -6.53 17.54
CA ASN A 223 -7.11 -6.91 16.59
C ASN A 223 -7.14 -8.42 16.30
N ALA A 224 -7.17 -8.80 15.03
CA ALA A 224 -7.30 -10.19 14.59
C ALA A 224 -6.03 -11.05 14.80
N VAL A 225 -4.90 -10.42 15.17
CA VAL A 225 -3.62 -11.08 15.43
C VAL A 225 -3.33 -11.16 16.93
N SER A 226 -3.48 -10.05 17.65
CA SER A 226 -3.13 -9.95 19.07
C SER A 226 -4.32 -10.12 20.03
N GLY A 227 -5.55 -9.90 19.57
CA GLY A 227 -6.75 -9.89 20.43
C GLY A 227 -6.88 -8.67 21.33
N LEU A 228 -5.99 -7.69 21.19
CA LEU A 228 -6.06 -6.42 21.91
C LEU A 228 -7.05 -5.47 21.25
N THR A 229 -7.62 -4.57 22.05
CA THR A 229 -8.50 -3.52 21.51
C THR A 229 -7.70 -2.44 20.78
N LEU A 230 -8.36 -1.71 19.90
CA LEU A 230 -7.78 -0.64 19.06
C LEU A 230 -6.94 0.39 19.83
N MET A 231 -7.30 0.65 21.10
CA MET A 231 -6.66 1.66 21.95
C MET A 231 -5.46 1.12 22.72
N GLU A 232 -5.31 -0.20 22.81
CA GLU A 232 -4.24 -0.84 23.53
C GLU A 232 -2.97 -0.86 22.69
N LYS A 233 -1.85 -0.55 23.34
CA LYS A 233 -0.51 -0.65 22.74
C LYS A 233 0.11 -1.98 23.14
N THR A 234 0.83 -2.58 22.22
CA THR A 234 1.60 -3.80 22.47
C THR A 234 3.06 -3.60 22.13
N ALA A 235 3.92 -4.36 22.80
CA ALA A 235 5.34 -4.50 22.45
C ALA A 235 5.56 -5.61 21.40
N THR A 236 4.58 -6.49 21.21
CA THR A 236 4.59 -7.56 20.20
C THR A 236 3.94 -7.08 18.91
N GLN A 237 4.25 -7.73 17.80
CA GLN A 237 3.61 -7.44 16.52
C GLN A 237 2.11 -7.78 16.55
N ASP A 238 1.29 -6.88 15.99
CA ASP A 238 -0.16 -7.03 15.85
C ASP A 238 -0.66 -6.59 14.45
N TYR A 239 0.23 -6.63 13.45
CA TYR A 239 -0.02 -6.29 12.06
C TYR A 239 0.55 -7.35 11.13
N VAL A 240 0.08 -7.33 9.89
CA VAL A 240 0.70 -8.06 8.78
C VAL A 240 1.55 -7.11 7.95
N VAL A 241 2.61 -7.62 7.33
CA VAL A 241 3.52 -6.84 6.48
C VAL A 241 3.22 -7.10 5.01
N VAL A 242 3.01 -6.04 4.23
CA VAL A 242 2.77 -6.11 2.79
C VAL A 242 3.87 -5.30 2.06
N PRO A 243 4.61 -5.86 1.10
CA PRO A 243 4.53 -7.24 0.62
C PRO A 243 5.17 -8.20 1.64
N GLY A 244 4.70 -9.45 1.66
CA GLY A 244 5.15 -10.48 2.60
C GLY A 244 4.00 -11.41 3.00
N GLN A 245 2.95 -10.83 3.58
CA GLN A 245 1.67 -11.48 3.83
C GLN A 245 0.69 -11.17 2.69
N PRO A 246 0.45 -12.10 1.75
CA PRO A 246 -0.40 -11.85 0.58
C PRO A 246 -1.90 -11.88 0.87
N TRP A 247 -2.34 -12.51 1.96
CA TRP A 247 -3.75 -12.58 2.34
C TRP A 247 -3.92 -12.96 3.83
N ILE A 248 -5.14 -12.77 4.34
CA ILE A 248 -5.58 -13.25 5.66
C ILE A 248 -7.01 -13.79 5.58
N ASP A 249 -7.24 -14.98 6.12
CA ASP A 249 -8.55 -15.66 6.07
C ASP A 249 -9.31 -15.58 7.39
N GLY A 250 -8.63 -15.22 8.49
CA GLY A 250 -9.23 -15.32 9.80
C GLY A 250 -8.46 -14.69 10.95
N ILE A 251 -8.93 -15.03 12.15
CA ILE A 251 -8.43 -14.58 13.45
C ILE A 251 -7.38 -15.58 13.93
N LEU A 252 -6.19 -15.11 14.32
CA LEU A 252 -5.09 -15.95 14.79
C LEU A 252 -5.37 -16.50 16.19
N VAL A 253 -5.77 -17.76 16.27
CA VAL A 253 -6.17 -18.40 17.54
C VAL A 253 -5.08 -19.28 18.14
N GLU A 254 -4.22 -19.86 17.30
CA GLU A 254 -3.07 -20.69 17.69
C GLU A 254 -1.95 -20.47 16.65
N PRO A 255 -0.67 -20.79 16.95
CA PRO A 255 0.41 -20.65 15.98
C PRO A 255 0.13 -21.46 14.71
N GLY A 256 0.08 -20.77 13.56
CA GLY A 256 -0.25 -21.37 12.25
C GLY A 256 -1.72 -21.76 12.05
N VAL A 257 -2.62 -21.38 12.97
CA VAL A 257 -4.04 -21.69 12.88
C VAL A 257 -4.88 -20.44 13.07
N VAL A 258 -5.69 -20.14 12.05
CA VAL A 258 -6.67 -19.06 12.10
C VAL A 258 -8.10 -19.62 12.12
N ARG A 259 -9.05 -18.85 12.66
CA ARG A 259 -10.49 -19.11 12.50
C ARG A 259 -11.10 -18.17 11.48
N GLN A 260 -11.80 -18.72 10.49
CA GLN A 260 -12.36 -17.99 9.36
C GLN A 260 -13.24 -16.81 9.77
N PHE A 261 -13.15 -15.68 9.07
CA PHE A 261 -14.08 -14.57 9.28
C PHE A 261 -15.50 -14.96 8.84
N VAL A 262 -16.46 -14.94 9.77
CA VAL A 262 -17.87 -15.26 9.49
C VAL A 262 -18.78 -14.12 9.92
N ALA A 263 -19.64 -13.63 9.03
CA ALA A 263 -20.54 -12.53 9.33
C ALA A 263 -21.66 -12.92 10.30
N MET A 264 -21.89 -12.12 11.33
CA MET A 264 -22.99 -12.27 12.28
C MET A 264 -23.65 -10.91 12.58
N PRO A 265 -24.96 -10.86 12.84
CA PRO A 265 -25.63 -9.61 13.19
C PRO A 265 -25.02 -8.98 14.44
N LEU A 266 -24.81 -7.66 14.43
CA LEU A 266 -24.44 -6.94 15.65
C LEU A 266 -25.57 -6.99 16.67
N GLY A 267 -25.21 -7.06 17.95
CA GLY A 267 -26.12 -7.26 19.07
C GLY A 267 -26.48 -8.73 19.34
N SER A 268 -25.96 -9.68 18.54
CA SER A 268 -26.22 -11.12 18.74
C SER A 268 -25.30 -11.75 19.78
N GLY A 269 -24.17 -11.12 20.11
CA GLY A 269 -23.16 -11.66 21.02
C GLY A 269 -22.21 -12.68 20.39
N TYR A 270 -22.31 -12.94 19.08
CA TYR A 270 -21.46 -13.92 18.39
C TYR A 270 -20.12 -13.34 17.94
N THR A 271 -20.03 -12.01 17.77
CA THR A 271 -18.85 -11.40 17.15
C THR A 271 -17.63 -11.49 18.07
N VAL A 272 -16.43 -11.45 17.49
CA VAL A 272 -15.18 -11.38 18.26
C VAL A 272 -15.19 -10.19 19.21
N GLU A 273 -15.66 -9.03 18.70
CA GLU A 273 -15.86 -7.82 19.51
C GLU A 273 -16.73 -8.10 20.74
N GLY A 274 -17.88 -8.74 20.55
CA GLY A 274 -18.81 -9.10 21.63
C GLY A 274 -18.19 -10.05 22.65
N GLN A 275 -17.48 -11.07 22.20
CA GLN A 275 -16.89 -12.08 23.08
C GLN A 275 -15.70 -11.53 23.89
N VAL A 276 -14.87 -10.67 23.28
CA VAL A 276 -13.67 -10.12 23.92
C VAL A 276 -13.99 -8.90 24.79
N THR A 277 -14.88 -8.02 24.33
CA THR A 277 -15.12 -6.71 24.99
C THR A 277 -16.45 -6.64 25.75
N ALA A 278 -17.30 -7.66 25.63
CA ALA A 278 -18.68 -7.68 26.12
C ALA A 278 -19.58 -6.56 25.57
N LYS A 279 -19.17 -5.93 24.46
CA LYS A 279 -19.88 -4.85 23.75
C LYS A 279 -19.83 -5.16 22.25
N GLU A 280 -20.82 -4.71 21.49
CA GLU A 280 -20.82 -4.81 20.02
C GLU A 280 -21.22 -3.43 19.47
N LYS A 281 -20.24 -2.54 19.31
CA LYS A 281 -20.40 -1.14 18.92
C LYS A 281 -19.95 -0.87 17.50
N PHE A 282 -18.83 -1.47 17.09
CA PHE A 282 -18.15 -1.11 15.85
C PHE A 282 -18.58 -2.00 14.68
N GLY A 283 -18.56 -3.32 14.86
CA GLY A 283 -18.72 -4.27 13.77
C GLY A 283 -17.71 -4.08 12.64
N GLY A 284 -17.97 -4.73 11.49
CA GLY A 284 -17.13 -4.64 10.29
C GLY A 284 -15.63 -4.82 10.55
N PHE A 285 -14.80 -4.14 9.73
CA PHE A 285 -13.37 -4.01 9.94
C PHE A 285 -12.94 -2.57 10.21
N GLN A 286 -11.89 -2.42 11.01
CA GLN A 286 -11.09 -1.20 11.12
C GLN A 286 -9.66 -1.54 10.71
N ILE A 287 -9.29 -1.16 9.49
CA ILE A 287 -7.99 -1.47 8.90
C ILE A 287 -7.09 -0.26 9.05
N GLU A 288 -6.04 -0.38 9.84
CA GLU A 288 -5.04 0.67 10.03
C GLU A 288 -3.80 0.36 9.18
N VAL A 289 -3.42 1.29 8.31
CA VAL A 289 -2.30 1.14 7.38
C VAL A 289 -1.21 2.14 7.73
N THR A 290 -0.02 1.62 7.99
CA THR A 290 1.20 2.40 8.26
C THR A 290 2.22 2.12 7.14
N PRO A 291 2.53 3.10 6.27
CA PRO A 291 3.52 2.93 5.23
C PRO A 291 4.94 2.96 5.81
N SER A 292 5.90 2.38 5.12
CA SER A 292 7.32 2.58 5.40
C SER A 292 7.75 4.00 5.05
N TYR A 293 8.83 4.49 5.67
CA TYR A 293 9.51 5.68 5.18
C TYR A 293 10.02 5.45 3.75
N GLY A 294 9.92 6.46 2.89
CA GLY A 294 10.55 6.41 1.57
C GLY A 294 12.06 6.43 1.74
N ARG A 295 12.77 5.44 1.18
CA ARG A 295 14.23 5.44 1.21
C ARG A 295 14.75 6.50 0.25
N ARG A 296 15.26 7.60 0.79
CA ARG A 296 16.00 8.60 0.02
C ARG A 296 17.47 8.49 0.35
N GLY A 297 18.21 7.74 -0.47
CA GLY A 297 19.67 7.76 -0.47
C GLY A 297 20.26 9.11 -0.94
N SER A 298 19.52 10.21 -0.79
CA SER A 298 19.87 11.53 -1.32
C SER A 298 20.58 12.41 -0.30
N THR A 299 20.58 12.08 1.00
CA THR A 299 21.23 12.88 2.06
C THR A 299 21.96 11.99 3.05
N SER A 300 23.19 12.37 3.39
CA SER A 300 24.01 11.69 4.40
C SER A 300 24.18 12.58 5.63
N PHE A 301 24.34 11.93 6.79
CA PHE A 301 24.53 12.60 8.07
C PHE A 301 25.91 12.25 8.64
N TRP A 302 26.54 13.22 9.27
CA TRP A 302 27.79 13.05 9.98
C TRP A 302 27.69 13.67 11.37
N ASP A 303 28.40 13.07 12.31
CA ASP A 303 28.60 13.69 13.61
C ASP A 303 29.62 14.87 13.51
N PRO A 304 29.83 15.64 14.59
CA PRO A 304 30.85 16.69 14.61
C PRO A 304 32.29 16.19 14.40
N SER A 305 32.55 14.89 14.65
CA SER A 305 33.85 14.25 14.41
C SER A 305 34.06 13.81 12.96
N ARG A 306 33.03 13.95 12.11
CA ARG A 306 32.93 13.58 10.69
C ARG A 306 32.74 12.09 10.43
N ASP A 307 32.32 11.33 11.43
CA ASP A 307 31.92 9.94 11.27
C ASP A 307 30.52 9.86 10.67
N LEU A 308 30.32 8.95 9.71
CA LEU A 308 29.04 8.75 9.04
C LEU A 308 28.00 8.17 10.01
N VAL A 309 26.84 8.82 10.07
CA VAL A 309 25.72 8.45 10.93
C VAL A 309 24.62 7.80 10.10
N GLN A 310 24.09 6.69 10.62
CA GLN A 310 22.99 5.96 9.99
C GLN A 310 21.66 6.68 10.19
N GLU A 311 20.90 6.85 9.12
CA GLU A 311 19.66 7.63 9.08
C GLU A 311 18.55 7.11 10.01
N TYR A 312 18.59 5.82 10.38
CA TYR A 312 17.59 5.23 11.25
C TYR A 312 17.82 5.48 12.75
N LYS A 313 18.95 6.09 13.13
CA LYS A 313 19.20 6.44 14.54
C LYS A 313 18.48 7.72 14.91
N THR A 314 18.02 7.79 16.15
CA THR A 314 17.55 9.03 16.78
C THR A 314 18.75 9.76 17.41
N PRO A 315 18.70 11.09 17.59
CA PRO A 315 19.74 11.79 18.35
C PRO A 315 19.96 11.23 19.75
N GLU A 316 18.89 10.79 20.44
CA GLU A 316 18.99 10.12 21.74
C GLU A 316 19.82 8.83 21.66
N ASN A 317 19.61 7.99 20.65
CA ASN A 317 20.39 6.77 20.43
C ASN A 317 21.86 7.05 20.07
N LEU A 318 22.16 8.27 19.60
CA LEU A 318 23.51 8.75 19.33
C LEU A 318 24.17 9.40 20.55
N GLY A 319 23.46 9.49 21.69
CA GLY A 319 23.93 10.18 22.88
C GLY A 319 23.97 11.70 22.74
N LEU A 320 23.24 12.26 21.77
CA LEU A 320 23.16 13.69 21.54
C LEU A 320 22.08 14.31 22.43
N VAL A 321 22.44 15.40 23.10
CA VAL A 321 21.54 16.18 23.95
C VAL A 321 21.04 17.42 23.22
N GLU A 322 20.02 18.09 23.78
CA GLU A 322 19.51 19.36 23.26
C GLU A 322 20.64 20.38 23.02
N GLY A 323 20.58 21.06 21.87
CA GLY A 323 21.60 22.02 21.43
C GLY A 323 22.81 21.40 20.72
N SER A 324 22.96 20.07 20.76
CA SER A 324 23.92 19.34 19.92
C SER A 324 23.55 19.46 18.44
N PHE A 325 24.45 19.07 17.55
CA PHE A 325 24.17 19.10 16.13
C PHE A 325 24.83 17.98 15.34
N LEU A 326 24.21 17.68 14.21
CA LEU A 326 24.75 16.84 13.15
C LEU A 326 25.04 17.71 11.92
N LEU A 327 25.94 17.22 11.07
CA LEU A 327 26.16 17.78 9.74
C LEU A 327 25.36 16.94 8.74
N MET A 328 24.68 17.59 7.80
CA MET A 328 23.97 16.91 6.73
C MET A 328 24.30 17.53 5.38
N ALA A 329 24.36 16.70 4.34
CA ALA A 329 24.60 17.13 2.97
C ALA A 329 24.03 16.12 1.98
N PRO A 330 23.65 16.55 0.76
CA PRO A 330 23.20 15.63 -0.26
C PRO A 330 24.28 14.58 -0.57
N ALA A 331 23.88 13.31 -0.65
CA ALA A 331 24.75 12.17 -0.94
C ALA A 331 25.23 12.15 -2.40
N GLN A 332 24.50 12.78 -3.33
CA GLN A 332 24.96 12.93 -4.71
C GLN A 332 26.20 13.83 -4.77
N LYS A 333 27.28 13.29 -5.34
CA LYS A 333 28.51 14.02 -5.65
C LYS A 333 28.20 15.09 -6.69
N GLU A 334 28.54 16.34 -6.40
CA GLU A 334 28.54 17.39 -7.41
C GLU A 334 29.91 17.43 -8.06
N PHE A 335 29.91 17.29 -9.38
CA PHE A 335 31.09 17.47 -10.18
C PHE A 335 31.03 18.85 -10.82
N ARG A 336 32.16 19.55 -10.87
CA ARG A 336 32.28 20.76 -11.67
C ARG A 336 33.56 20.72 -12.50
N PRO A 337 33.59 21.44 -13.63
CA PRO A 337 34.83 21.64 -14.37
C PRO A 337 35.91 22.23 -13.45
N ILE A 338 37.12 21.71 -13.58
CA ILE A 338 38.30 22.22 -12.88
C ILE A 338 38.48 23.72 -13.19
N LYS A 339 38.62 24.55 -12.15
CA LYS A 339 38.92 25.97 -12.28
C LYS A 339 40.39 26.23 -11.98
N LEU A 340 40.97 27.24 -12.63
CA LEU A 340 42.37 27.66 -12.38
C LEU A 340 42.63 27.98 -10.90
N SER A 341 41.61 28.47 -10.18
CA SER A 341 41.66 28.78 -8.75
C SER A 341 41.91 27.56 -7.86
N ASP A 342 41.58 26.35 -8.31
CA ASP A 342 41.73 25.12 -7.53
C ASP A 342 43.21 24.73 -7.36
N PHE A 343 44.09 25.34 -8.16
CA PHE A 343 45.54 25.13 -8.13
C PHE A 343 46.31 26.23 -7.38
N LEU A 344 45.59 27.18 -6.77
CA LEU A 344 46.16 28.21 -5.92
C LEU A 344 46.24 27.70 -4.49
N ARG A 345 47.38 27.89 -3.82
CA ARG A 345 47.50 27.63 -2.38
C ARG A 345 46.65 28.64 -1.61
N PRO A 346 46.21 28.33 -0.38
CA PRO A 346 45.49 29.28 0.46
C PRO A 346 46.28 30.60 0.59
N GLY A 347 45.70 31.70 0.09
CA GLY A 347 46.32 33.04 0.09
C GLY A 347 47.12 33.41 -1.15
N GLU A 348 47.28 32.52 -2.14
CA GLU A 348 47.86 32.88 -3.45
C GLU A 348 46.80 33.56 -4.33
N VAL A 349 47.16 34.72 -4.89
CA VAL A 349 46.34 35.42 -5.89
C VAL A 349 46.75 35.03 -7.31
N PRO A 350 45.80 34.97 -8.28
CA PRO A 350 46.07 34.57 -9.67
C PRO A 350 47.20 35.35 -10.36
N ALA A 351 47.48 36.58 -9.92
CA ALA A 351 48.57 37.42 -10.39
C ALA A 351 49.98 36.81 -10.25
N SER A 352 50.14 35.75 -9.45
CA SER A 352 51.40 35.01 -9.27
C SER A 352 51.70 34.00 -10.39
N VAL A 353 50.72 33.66 -11.24
CA VAL A 353 50.88 32.73 -12.37
C VAL A 353 51.49 33.47 -13.56
N LYS A 354 52.82 33.40 -13.70
CA LYS A 354 53.56 34.12 -14.76
C LYS A 354 53.48 33.48 -16.15
N LEU A 355 53.10 32.20 -16.27
CA LEU A 355 53.10 31.48 -17.54
C LEU A 355 52.05 30.36 -17.56
N LEU A 356 51.12 30.42 -18.51
CA LEU A 356 50.15 29.36 -18.84
C LEU A 356 50.54 28.79 -20.21
N ARG A 357 50.70 27.47 -20.32
CA ARG A 357 51.18 26.81 -21.54
C ARG A 357 50.12 25.84 -22.05
N LEU A 358 49.37 26.25 -23.06
CA LEU A 358 48.41 25.39 -23.74
C LEU A 358 49.16 24.52 -24.77
N GLU A 359 49.11 23.20 -24.63
CA GLU A 359 49.68 22.25 -25.58
C GLU A 359 48.55 21.40 -26.17
N VAL A 360 48.13 21.68 -27.40
CA VAL A 360 47.16 20.84 -28.12
C VAL A 360 47.88 19.59 -28.62
N ALA A 361 47.54 18.41 -28.11
CA ALA A 361 48.02 17.14 -28.64
C ALA A 361 47.06 16.64 -29.74
N PRO A 362 47.55 16.22 -30.92
CA PRO A 362 46.69 15.61 -31.92
C PRO A 362 46.25 14.22 -31.45
N THR A 363 44.95 13.98 -31.41
CA THR A 363 44.37 12.65 -31.20
C THR A 363 44.54 11.78 -32.47
N ASP A 364 44.63 10.48 -32.23
CA ASP A 364 44.86 9.38 -33.18
C ASP A 364 44.00 9.51 -34.47
N PRO A 365 44.57 9.40 -35.69
CA PRO A 365 43.83 9.56 -36.95
C PRO A 365 42.83 8.43 -37.29
N ARG A 366 42.32 7.67 -36.31
CA ARG A 366 41.44 6.50 -36.53
C ARG A 366 40.19 6.42 -35.66
N MET A 367 39.62 7.56 -35.29
CA MET A 367 38.30 7.60 -34.67
C MET A 367 37.32 8.33 -35.58
N GLU A 368 36.57 7.57 -36.38
CA GLU A 368 35.39 8.07 -37.10
C GLU A 368 34.25 8.26 -36.10
N TRP A 369 33.89 9.51 -35.82
CA TRP A 369 32.63 9.86 -35.19
C TRP A 369 31.56 10.00 -36.27
N ARG A 370 30.46 9.25 -36.12
CA ARG A 370 29.26 9.39 -36.94
C ARG A 370 28.24 10.17 -36.13
N CYS A 371 27.98 11.42 -36.52
CA CYS A 371 26.81 12.17 -36.06
C CYS A 371 25.69 11.96 -37.07
N GLU A 372 24.56 11.41 -36.64
CA GLU A 372 23.30 11.48 -37.39
C GLU A 372 22.60 12.80 -37.03
N GLU A 373 22.31 13.61 -38.04
CA GLU A 373 21.48 14.82 -37.94
C GLU A 373 20.02 14.42 -38.17
N GLU A 374 19.14 14.60 -37.17
CA GLU A 374 17.69 14.68 -37.40
C GLU A 374 17.27 16.16 -37.44
N GLU A 375 16.97 16.66 -38.64
CA GLU A 375 16.30 17.95 -38.83
C GLU A 375 14.77 17.78 -38.71
N GLY A 376 14.17 18.39 -37.68
CA GLY A 376 12.72 18.62 -37.60
C GLY A 376 12.37 20.07 -37.96
N PRO A 377 11.39 20.34 -38.85
CA PRO A 377 11.09 21.70 -39.26
C PRO A 377 10.19 22.41 -38.23
N VAL A 378 10.61 23.62 -37.85
CA VAL A 378 9.78 24.61 -37.15
C VAL A 378 8.85 25.30 -38.15
N ARG A 379 7.54 25.29 -37.88
CA ARG A 379 6.56 26.17 -38.52
C ARG A 379 5.75 26.92 -37.46
N ASN A 380 5.78 28.24 -37.54
CA ASN A 380 4.88 29.14 -36.84
C ASN A 380 3.61 29.43 -37.65
N ASP A 381 2.56 29.71 -36.88
CA ASP A 381 1.29 30.38 -37.19
C ASP A 381 0.27 29.69 -38.10
N ILE A 382 -0.91 29.41 -37.53
CA ILE A 382 -2.21 30.00 -37.89
C ILE A 382 -3.23 29.70 -36.78
N SER A 383 -3.99 30.74 -36.43
CA SER A 383 -5.08 30.84 -35.46
C SER A 383 -6.39 30.20 -35.93
N LEU A 384 -7.18 29.59 -35.02
CA LEU A 384 -8.62 29.30 -35.18
C LEU A 384 -9.32 29.14 -33.79
N PRO A 385 -10.66 29.22 -33.69
CA PRO A 385 -11.36 30.14 -32.78
C PRO A 385 -11.75 29.57 -31.41
N ARG A 386 -11.90 30.49 -30.43
CA ARG A 386 -12.71 30.29 -29.22
C ARG A 386 -14.17 30.05 -29.62
N ARG A 387 -14.67 28.84 -29.38
CA ARG A 387 -16.11 28.59 -29.22
C ARG A 387 -16.46 28.68 -27.75
N SER A 388 -17.08 29.79 -27.39
CA SER A 388 -17.94 29.90 -26.22
C SER A 388 -19.07 28.89 -26.34
N PHE A 389 -19.10 27.90 -25.45
CA PHE A 389 -20.32 27.17 -25.15
C PHE A 389 -20.90 27.78 -23.87
N GLU A 390 -22.00 28.51 -24.07
CA GLU A 390 -22.86 29.02 -23.01
C GLU A 390 -23.37 27.83 -22.18
N ALA A 391 -23.06 27.85 -20.88
CA ALA A 391 -23.75 27.03 -19.91
C ALA A 391 -25.21 27.53 -19.86
N SER A 392 -26.14 26.71 -20.37
CA SER A 392 -27.57 26.89 -20.08
C SER A 392 -27.80 26.47 -18.63
N GLU A 393 -27.66 27.42 -17.71
CA GLU A 393 -28.20 27.32 -16.36
C GLU A 393 -29.72 27.16 -16.45
N ARG A 394 -30.21 25.92 -16.35
CA ARG A 394 -31.59 25.69 -15.94
C ARG A 394 -31.66 25.77 -14.43
N GLN A 395 -32.10 26.92 -13.95
CA GLN A 395 -32.55 27.11 -12.57
C GLN A 395 -33.74 26.17 -12.32
N SER A 396 -33.47 24.99 -11.77
CA SER A 396 -34.47 24.24 -11.00
C SER A 396 -34.25 24.59 -9.53
N THR A 397 -35.23 25.28 -8.96
CA THR A 397 -35.32 25.53 -7.53
C THR A 397 -35.23 24.22 -6.74
N PRO A 398 -34.37 24.10 -5.71
CA PRO A 398 -34.34 22.91 -4.89
C PRO A 398 -35.61 22.88 -4.04
N SER A 399 -36.50 21.93 -4.34
CA SER A 399 -37.55 21.53 -3.41
C SER A 399 -36.87 21.01 -2.14
N ALA A 400 -37.41 21.40 -0.98
CA ALA A 400 -36.93 20.97 0.33
C ALA A 400 -36.66 19.46 0.35
N PRO A 401 -35.53 19.01 0.94
CA PRO A 401 -35.21 17.60 0.98
C PRO A 401 -36.36 16.84 1.67
N PRO A 402 -36.79 15.69 1.13
CA PRO A 402 -37.69 14.82 1.87
C PRO A 402 -37.03 14.51 3.22
N ARG A 403 -37.82 14.51 4.30
CA ARG A 403 -37.32 14.15 5.63
C ARG A 403 -36.55 12.83 5.52
N PRO A 404 -35.36 12.71 6.14
CA PRO A 404 -34.63 11.46 6.12
C PRO A 404 -35.58 10.36 6.59
N MET A 405 -35.79 9.34 5.73
CA MET A 405 -36.26 8.07 6.25
C MET A 405 -35.14 7.60 7.18
N GLU A 406 -35.43 7.54 8.48
CA GLU A 406 -34.54 6.89 9.45
C GLU A 406 -34.51 5.40 9.10
N VAL A 407 -33.60 5.02 8.20
CA VAL A 407 -33.31 3.61 7.92
C VAL A 407 -32.67 3.05 9.18
N THR A 408 -33.32 2.06 9.79
CA THR A 408 -32.70 1.31 10.90
C THR A 408 -31.62 0.43 10.29
N ILE A 409 -30.35 0.72 10.60
CA ILE A 409 -29.22 0.00 10.03
C ILE A 409 -29.02 -1.31 10.78
N GLU A 410 -29.24 -2.43 10.10
CA GLU A 410 -28.83 -3.76 10.57
C GLU A 410 -27.37 -3.99 10.16
N ALA A 411 -26.44 -3.54 11.00
CA ALA A 411 -25.02 -3.76 10.81
C ALA A 411 -24.60 -5.18 11.23
N MET A 412 -23.53 -5.67 10.60
CA MET A 412 -22.95 -6.99 10.81
C MET A 412 -21.54 -6.84 11.39
N GLY A 413 -21.15 -7.78 12.24
CA GLY A 413 -19.78 -7.96 12.70
C GLY A 413 -19.23 -9.32 12.28
N LEU A 414 -18.03 -9.62 12.74
CA LEU A 414 -17.31 -10.84 12.38
C LEU A 414 -17.13 -11.71 13.60
N ALA A 415 -17.52 -12.97 13.45
CA ALA A 415 -17.35 -14.04 14.41
C ALA A 415 -16.30 -15.04 13.91
N ALA A 416 -15.80 -15.87 14.82
CA ALA A 416 -14.84 -16.91 14.50
C ALA A 416 -15.53 -18.13 13.86
N GLY A 417 -15.06 -18.55 12.69
CA GLY A 417 -15.55 -19.71 11.96
C GLY A 417 -14.71 -20.98 12.18
N GLY A 418 -14.73 -21.87 11.18
CA GLY A 418 -13.91 -23.09 11.17
C GLY A 418 -12.41 -22.79 11.15
N LYS A 419 -11.60 -23.75 11.66
CA LYS A 419 -10.14 -23.62 11.74
C LYS A 419 -9.47 -23.86 10.39
N MET A 420 -8.44 -23.08 10.08
CA MET A 420 -7.63 -23.16 8.86
C MET A 420 -6.15 -23.14 9.17
N ILE A 421 -5.35 -23.80 8.33
CA ILE A 421 -3.89 -23.68 8.34
C ILE A 421 -3.51 -22.37 7.64
N GLN A 422 -2.96 -21.42 8.38
CA GLN A 422 -2.44 -20.16 7.87
C GLN A 422 -1.41 -19.59 8.85
N ASP A 423 -0.20 -19.40 8.37
CA ASP A 423 0.81 -18.64 9.12
C ASP A 423 0.59 -17.14 8.92
N ILE A 424 0.76 -16.40 10.01
CA ILE A 424 0.90 -14.95 10.02
C ILE A 424 2.36 -14.66 10.26
N PHE A 425 3.04 -14.05 9.28
CA PHE A 425 4.49 -13.90 9.31
C PHE A 425 4.97 -12.81 10.29
N ALA A 426 6.06 -13.10 10.99
CA ALA A 426 6.80 -12.14 11.77
C ALA A 426 7.43 -11.08 10.85
N ASP A 427 7.44 -9.83 11.30
CA ASP A 427 8.00 -8.70 10.57
C ASP A 427 9.53 -8.84 10.52
N PRO A 428 10.12 -9.07 9.32
CA PRO A 428 11.57 -9.14 9.19
C PRO A 428 12.22 -7.75 9.20
N ASN A 429 11.42 -6.68 9.16
CA ASN A 429 11.90 -5.31 9.06
C ASN A 429 12.21 -4.71 10.44
N PRO A 430 13.17 -3.77 10.50
CA PRO A 430 13.42 -3.05 11.73
C PRO A 430 12.25 -2.13 12.09
N SER A 431 11.96 -2.00 13.38
CA SER A 431 10.83 -1.20 13.90
C SER A 431 10.80 0.27 13.47
N TYR A 432 11.97 0.86 13.19
CA TYR A 432 12.09 2.25 12.72
C TYR A 432 11.66 2.46 11.26
N LEU A 433 11.37 1.40 10.51
CA LEU A 433 10.96 1.49 9.11
C LEU A 433 9.58 2.15 8.97
N TRP A 434 8.69 1.92 9.95
CA TRP A 434 7.28 2.27 9.87
C TRP A 434 7.03 3.76 10.17
N ASN A 435 6.43 4.47 9.22
CA ASN A 435 6.12 5.89 9.34
C ASN A 435 4.77 6.10 10.04
N ALA A 436 4.80 6.01 11.38
CA ALA A 436 3.62 6.11 12.22
C ALA A 436 2.82 7.43 12.01
N SER A 437 3.47 8.51 11.59
CA SER A 437 2.80 9.81 11.34
C SER A 437 1.83 9.79 10.15
N ARG A 438 2.09 8.92 9.18
CA ARG A 438 1.25 8.73 7.98
C ARG A 438 0.17 7.67 8.17
N THR A 439 0.13 6.99 9.32
CA THR A 439 -0.85 5.95 9.63
C THR A 439 -2.28 6.45 9.48
N ARG A 440 -3.12 5.71 8.77
CA ARG A 440 -4.55 6.02 8.63
C ARG A 440 -5.40 4.78 8.83
N MET A 441 -6.58 5.00 9.39
CA MET A 441 -7.57 3.97 9.62
C MET A 441 -8.68 4.08 8.59
N ILE A 442 -9.05 2.95 8.01
CA ILE A 442 -10.10 2.81 7.03
C ILE A 442 -11.16 1.90 7.62
N ASN A 443 -12.38 2.43 7.72
CA ASN A 443 -13.53 1.68 8.23
C ASN A 443 -14.21 0.95 7.08
N VAL A 444 -14.45 -0.35 7.26
CA VAL A 444 -15.17 -1.19 6.31
C VAL A 444 -16.41 -1.72 7.00
N HIS A 445 -17.56 -1.15 6.65
CA HIS A 445 -18.84 -1.52 7.24
C HIS A 445 -19.43 -2.71 6.51
N ILE A 446 -20.04 -3.63 7.25
CA ILE A 446 -20.76 -4.77 6.68
C ILE A 446 -22.24 -4.59 7.03
N PHE A 447 -23.09 -4.49 6.02
CA PHE A 447 -24.53 -4.35 6.20
C PHE A 447 -25.29 -5.63 5.89
N SER A 448 -26.42 -5.83 6.57
CA SER A 448 -27.34 -6.90 6.22
C SER A 448 -27.83 -6.72 4.77
N PRO A 449 -28.13 -7.81 4.06
CA PRO A 449 -28.66 -7.73 2.69
C PRO A 449 -29.93 -6.89 2.60
N THR A 450 -30.77 -6.91 3.65
CA THR A 450 -31.98 -6.09 3.75
C THR A 450 -31.64 -4.61 3.80
N THR A 451 -30.79 -4.20 4.74
CA THR A 451 -30.36 -2.80 4.87
C THR A 451 -29.63 -2.32 3.61
N PHE A 452 -28.80 -3.17 3.01
CA PHE A 452 -28.11 -2.82 1.77
C PHE A 452 -29.08 -2.58 0.61
N GLU A 453 -30.06 -3.47 0.40
CA GLU A 453 -31.07 -3.30 -0.66
C GLU A 453 -31.91 -2.05 -0.41
N GLU A 454 -32.27 -1.77 0.85
CA GLU A 454 -32.98 -0.55 1.24
C GLU A 454 -32.17 0.72 0.99
N LEU A 455 -30.86 0.70 1.18
CA LEU A 455 -29.97 1.85 1.00
C LEU A 455 -29.56 2.08 -0.46
N THR A 456 -29.32 1.02 -1.21
CA THR A 456 -28.72 1.11 -2.55
C THR A 456 -29.74 0.87 -3.66
N HIS A 457 -30.87 0.24 -3.35
CA HIS A 457 -31.81 -0.34 -4.33
C HIS A 457 -31.17 -1.41 -5.23
N ILE A 458 -30.01 -1.93 -4.84
CA ILE A 458 -29.32 -3.02 -5.52
C ILE A 458 -29.58 -4.29 -4.72
N VAL A 459 -30.05 -5.33 -5.40
CA VAL A 459 -30.21 -6.66 -4.80
C VAL A 459 -28.82 -7.28 -4.62
N PRO A 460 -28.39 -7.60 -3.40
CA PRO A 460 -27.13 -8.32 -3.17
C PRO A 460 -27.11 -9.64 -3.91
N HIS A 461 -25.91 -10.10 -4.29
CA HIS A 461 -25.77 -11.45 -4.84
C HIS A 461 -26.37 -12.49 -3.89
N PRO A 462 -27.13 -13.47 -4.41
CA PRO A 462 -27.72 -14.49 -3.57
C PRO A 462 -26.63 -15.32 -2.87
N THR A 463 -26.89 -15.67 -1.63
CA THR A 463 -26.35 -16.85 -0.96
C THR A 463 -27.23 -18.04 -1.42
N PRO A 464 -26.73 -19.24 -1.76
CA PRO A 464 -25.69 -19.92 -0.99
C PRO A 464 -24.67 -20.77 -1.77
N ILE A 465 -23.39 -20.53 -1.51
CA ILE A 465 -22.35 -21.53 -1.81
C ILE A 465 -22.48 -22.64 -0.76
N THR A 466 -23.35 -23.61 -1.03
CA THR A 466 -23.34 -24.86 -0.27
C THR A 466 -22.04 -25.59 -0.56
N ALA A 467 -21.58 -26.40 0.39
CA ALA A 467 -20.39 -27.20 0.15
C ALA A 467 -20.54 -28.20 -0.99
N ALA A 468 -21.79 -28.67 -1.23
CA ALA A 468 -22.13 -29.43 -2.42
C ALA A 468 -21.96 -28.62 -3.71
N ALA A 469 -22.40 -27.35 -3.73
CA ALA A 469 -22.22 -26.47 -4.89
C ALA A 469 -20.74 -26.13 -5.14
N TYR A 470 -19.97 -25.93 -4.07
CA TYR A 470 -18.52 -25.71 -4.16
C TYR A 470 -17.80 -26.93 -4.77
N ALA A 471 -18.08 -28.12 -4.25
CA ALA A 471 -17.52 -29.36 -4.77
C ALA A 471 -17.98 -29.66 -6.21
N ALA A 472 -19.24 -29.37 -6.55
CA ALA A 472 -19.77 -29.55 -7.90
C ALA A 472 -19.11 -28.62 -8.92
N LYS A 473 -18.64 -27.43 -8.51
CA LYS A 473 -17.86 -26.51 -9.34
C LYS A 473 -16.39 -26.94 -9.51
N GLY A 474 -15.94 -27.96 -8.77
CA GLY A 474 -14.56 -28.44 -8.83
C GLY A 474 -13.53 -27.41 -8.35
N LEU A 475 -13.94 -26.48 -7.48
CA LEU A 475 -13.05 -25.44 -6.96
C LEU A 475 -12.05 -26.02 -5.95
N PRO A 476 -10.78 -25.57 -5.98
CA PRO A 476 -9.75 -26.14 -5.15
C PRO A 476 -9.68 -25.51 -3.78
N PHE A 477 -9.16 -26.28 -2.84
CA PHE A 477 -8.53 -25.75 -1.63
C PHE A 477 -7.04 -25.59 -1.86
N PHE A 478 -6.40 -24.73 -1.09
CA PHE A 478 -4.99 -24.41 -1.20
C PHE A 478 -4.26 -24.86 0.06
N ALA A 479 -3.23 -25.68 -0.13
CA ALA A 479 -2.27 -26.02 0.90
C ALA A 479 -1.03 -25.15 0.71
N VAL A 480 -0.71 -24.36 1.72
CA VAL A 480 0.42 -23.44 1.72
C VAL A 480 1.55 -24.08 2.52
N GLU A 481 2.78 -23.88 2.08
CA GLU A 481 3.94 -24.29 2.87
C GLU A 481 3.99 -23.47 4.17
N GLU A 482 4.00 -24.17 5.29
CA GLU A 482 4.12 -23.55 6.62
C GLU A 482 5.56 -23.07 6.84
N ASP A 483 5.73 -21.94 7.51
CA ASP A 483 7.02 -21.42 8.00
C ASP A 483 6.96 -21.23 9.53
N PRO A 484 7.11 -22.32 10.30
CA PRO A 484 7.01 -22.27 11.76
C PRO A 484 8.06 -21.39 12.44
N ASP A 485 9.21 -21.15 11.77
CA ASP A 485 10.31 -20.37 12.34
C ASP A 485 10.07 -18.87 12.21
N ASN A 486 9.27 -18.42 11.23
CA ASN A 486 8.97 -17.02 10.96
C ASN A 486 7.49 -16.65 11.17
N ARG A 487 6.74 -17.41 11.97
CA ARG A 487 5.31 -17.11 12.26
C ARG A 487 5.09 -16.50 13.64
N LEU A 488 3.94 -15.87 13.81
CA LEU A 488 3.45 -15.38 15.11
C LEU A 488 2.71 -16.46 15.88
N ASP A 489 2.81 -16.44 17.21
CA ASP A 489 2.24 -17.44 18.10
C ASP A 489 0.74 -17.24 18.42
N GLY A 490 0.17 -16.07 18.09
CA GLY A 490 -1.19 -15.69 18.48
C GLY A 490 -1.31 -15.24 19.94
N SER A 491 -2.53 -15.21 20.48
CA SER A 491 -2.78 -14.78 21.86
C SER A 491 -3.79 -15.67 22.60
N GLU A 492 -3.63 -15.75 23.92
CA GLU A 492 -4.57 -16.48 24.79
C GLU A 492 -6.00 -15.90 24.70
N THR A 493 -6.12 -14.59 24.52
CA THR A 493 -7.42 -13.92 24.31
C THR A 493 -8.14 -14.48 23.10
N LEU A 494 -7.46 -14.56 21.94
CA LEU A 494 -8.07 -15.08 20.73
C LEU A 494 -8.28 -16.59 20.77
N ALA A 495 -7.41 -17.34 21.45
CA ALA A 495 -7.58 -18.78 21.67
C ALA A 495 -8.88 -19.11 22.44
N SER A 496 -9.35 -18.19 23.28
CA SER A 496 -10.59 -18.34 24.06
C SER A 496 -11.88 -18.02 23.29
N VAL A 497 -11.76 -17.42 22.10
CA VAL A 497 -12.92 -17.02 21.28
C VAL A 497 -13.66 -18.26 20.79
N MET A 498 -14.93 -18.33 21.13
CA MET A 498 -15.85 -19.36 20.68
C MET A 498 -16.21 -19.12 19.23
N SER A 499 -16.23 -20.22 18.49
CA SER A 499 -16.70 -20.25 17.12
C SER A 499 -18.22 -20.10 17.01
N VAL A 500 -18.71 -19.79 15.81
CA VAL A 500 -20.16 -19.67 15.56
C VAL A 500 -20.91 -20.93 15.94
N SER A 501 -20.37 -22.13 15.67
CA SER A 501 -21.03 -23.38 16.07
C SER A 501 -21.08 -23.56 17.59
N GLN A 502 -19.95 -23.30 18.26
CA GLN A 502 -19.89 -23.35 19.73
C GLN A 502 -20.84 -22.34 20.37
N MET A 503 -20.99 -21.16 19.76
CA MET A 503 -21.97 -20.15 20.20
C MET A 503 -23.41 -20.62 19.98
N ASP A 504 -23.71 -21.26 18.84
CA ASP A 504 -25.03 -21.84 18.60
C ASP A 504 -25.37 -22.93 19.64
N GLU A 505 -24.39 -23.76 20.02
CA GLU A 505 -24.55 -24.77 21.07
C GLU A 505 -24.80 -24.12 22.45
N ALA A 506 -24.04 -23.08 22.79
CA ALA A 506 -24.17 -22.37 24.06
C ALA A 506 -25.49 -21.60 24.21
N VAL A 507 -25.94 -20.95 23.14
CA VAL A 507 -27.20 -20.19 23.10
C VAL A 507 -28.41 -21.13 22.98
N GLY A 508 -28.22 -22.28 22.34
CA GLY A 508 -29.24 -23.31 22.13
C GLY A 508 -29.98 -23.17 20.81
N VAL A 509 -30.33 -24.31 20.23
CA VAL A 509 -31.08 -24.38 18.96
C VAL A 509 -32.59 -24.44 19.23
N ASP A 510 -33.36 -23.64 18.51
CA ASP A 510 -34.83 -23.72 18.53
C ASP A 510 -35.30 -24.96 17.75
N TYR A 511 -35.85 -25.91 18.50
CA TYR A 511 -36.45 -27.15 17.99
C TYR A 511 -37.97 -27.06 17.80
N SER A 512 -38.58 -25.89 18.07
CA SER A 512 -40.00 -25.65 17.86
C SER A 512 -40.39 -25.73 16.37
N GLY A 513 -41.69 -25.86 16.10
CA GLY A 513 -42.21 -26.02 14.73
C GLY A 513 -41.82 -24.87 13.79
N ALA A 514 -42.20 -24.95 12.51
CA ALA A 514 -41.74 -24.01 11.48
C ALA A 514 -42.08 -22.53 11.76
N SER A 515 -43.08 -22.26 12.60
CA SER A 515 -43.44 -20.93 13.11
C SER A 515 -42.63 -20.57 14.35
N SER A 516 -41.83 -19.51 14.31
CA SER A 516 -41.34 -18.88 15.55
C SER A 516 -41.38 -17.36 15.40
N ALA A 517 -41.73 -16.70 16.51
CA ALA A 517 -41.73 -15.25 16.65
C ALA A 517 -40.39 -14.72 17.21
N ASP A 518 -39.54 -15.61 17.71
CA ASP A 518 -38.22 -15.25 18.24
C ASP A 518 -37.16 -15.47 17.18
N THR A 519 -36.53 -14.38 16.74
CA THR A 519 -35.49 -14.33 15.71
C THR A 519 -34.08 -14.46 16.30
N LYS A 520 -33.94 -14.57 17.62
CA LYS A 520 -32.63 -14.55 18.28
C LYS A 520 -31.95 -15.91 18.37
N LEU A 521 -32.72 -17.00 18.33
CA LEU A 521 -32.18 -18.36 18.42
C LEU A 521 -32.00 -18.99 17.04
N PRO A 522 -30.88 -19.70 16.77
CA PRO A 522 -30.72 -20.49 15.56
C PRO A 522 -31.80 -21.57 15.52
N LYS A 523 -32.53 -21.67 14.41
CA LYS A 523 -33.68 -22.57 14.30
C LYS A 523 -33.36 -23.82 13.51
N ARG A 524 -33.78 -24.98 13.98
CA ARG A 524 -33.65 -26.23 13.22
C ARG A 524 -34.70 -26.35 12.12
N CYS A 525 -34.28 -26.76 10.92
CA CYS A 525 -35.18 -27.09 9.84
C CYS A 525 -36.04 -28.32 10.19
N THR A 526 -37.36 -28.18 10.09
CA THR A 526 -38.31 -29.24 10.43
C THR A 526 -38.39 -30.38 9.40
N ILE A 527 -37.89 -30.15 8.18
CA ILE A 527 -37.92 -31.13 7.08
C ILE A 527 -36.73 -32.10 7.20
N CYS A 528 -35.49 -31.62 7.07
CA CYS A 528 -34.31 -32.48 7.14
C CYS A 528 -33.87 -32.81 8.58
N LYS A 529 -34.17 -31.94 9.55
CA LYS A 529 -33.74 -32.05 10.95
C LYS A 529 -32.23 -32.10 11.18
N THR A 530 -31.41 -31.85 10.15
CA THR A 530 -29.94 -31.85 10.21
C THR A 530 -29.33 -30.47 9.94
N LYS A 531 -30.15 -29.48 9.55
CA LYS A 531 -29.71 -28.13 9.20
C LYS A 531 -30.43 -27.06 9.98
N LEU A 532 -29.76 -25.93 10.14
CA LEU A 532 -30.40 -24.70 10.56
C LEU A 532 -31.21 -24.09 9.40
N CYS A 533 -32.24 -23.34 9.75
CA CYS A 533 -33.01 -22.54 8.81
C CYS A 533 -32.16 -21.37 8.31
N ASP A 534 -32.21 -21.13 7.00
CA ASP A 534 -31.44 -20.11 6.29
C ASP A 534 -32.34 -19.24 5.39
N CYS A 535 -33.63 -19.59 5.27
CA CYS A 535 -34.62 -18.85 4.48
C CYS A 535 -36.02 -18.86 5.12
N ILE A 536 -36.81 -17.85 4.74
CA ILE A 536 -38.21 -17.64 5.11
C ILE A 536 -39.07 -17.75 3.85
N VAL A 537 -40.17 -18.49 3.92
CA VAL A 537 -41.20 -18.54 2.86
C VAL A 537 -42.30 -17.50 3.10
N ARG A 538 -42.70 -16.77 2.06
CA ARG A 538 -43.76 -15.76 2.09
C ARG A 538 -45.03 -16.28 1.41
N PRO A 539 -46.24 -15.97 1.91
CA PRO A 539 -46.53 -14.96 2.95
C PRO A 539 -46.60 -15.48 4.40
N CYS A 540 -46.54 -16.81 4.62
CA CYS A 540 -46.75 -17.40 5.95
C CYS A 540 -45.59 -17.21 6.94
N ASN A 541 -44.43 -16.73 6.48
CA ASN A 541 -43.22 -16.46 7.27
C ASN A 541 -42.61 -17.67 7.98
N HIS A 542 -42.93 -18.88 7.53
CA HIS A 542 -42.30 -20.10 8.03
C HIS A 542 -40.85 -20.21 7.58
N GLN A 543 -40.00 -20.71 8.47
CA GLN A 543 -38.55 -20.84 8.25
C GLN A 543 -38.15 -22.28 7.93
N PHE A 544 -37.22 -22.43 7.00
CA PHE A 544 -36.68 -23.73 6.58
C PHE A 544 -35.23 -23.57 6.11
N CYS A 545 -34.54 -24.70 5.85
CA CYS A 545 -33.30 -24.65 5.07
C CYS A 545 -33.62 -24.64 3.57
N PHE A 546 -32.81 -23.90 2.82
CA PHE A 546 -33.05 -23.57 1.42
C PHE A 546 -33.07 -24.81 0.55
N GLN A 547 -32.17 -25.76 0.84
CA GLN A 547 -32.11 -27.04 0.13
C GLN A 547 -33.40 -27.86 0.23
N CYS A 548 -34.05 -27.87 1.41
CA CYS A 548 -35.33 -28.57 1.55
C CYS A 548 -36.44 -27.87 0.79
N ILE A 549 -36.47 -26.54 0.78
CA ILE A 549 -37.51 -25.80 0.06
C ILE A 549 -37.35 -25.90 -1.45
N GLN A 550 -36.11 -25.89 -1.96
CA GLN A 550 -35.85 -26.17 -3.37
C GLN A 550 -36.33 -27.57 -3.78
N GLN A 551 -36.16 -28.58 -2.93
CA GLN A 551 -36.67 -29.92 -3.24
C GLN A 551 -38.19 -29.97 -3.33
N VAL A 552 -38.91 -29.18 -2.52
CA VAL A 552 -40.38 -29.07 -2.58
C VAL A 552 -40.83 -28.48 -3.92
N GLU A 553 -40.09 -27.49 -4.45
CA GLU A 553 -40.34 -26.92 -5.79
C GLU A 553 -40.21 -27.98 -6.89
N HIS A 554 -39.13 -28.76 -6.86
CA HIS A 554 -38.86 -29.79 -7.87
C HIS A 554 -39.81 -30.98 -7.80
N GLN A 555 -40.26 -31.38 -6.61
CA GLN A 555 -41.10 -32.57 -6.43
C GLN A 555 -42.57 -32.34 -6.77
N ASN A 556 -43.07 -31.11 -6.65
CA ASN A 556 -44.49 -30.83 -6.84
C ASN A 556 -44.77 -29.43 -7.41
N ALA A 557 -44.29 -29.18 -8.64
CA ALA A 557 -44.41 -27.89 -9.32
C ALA A 557 -45.86 -27.36 -9.47
N GLN A 558 -46.86 -28.25 -9.42
CA GLN A 558 -48.28 -27.86 -9.48
C GLN A 558 -48.88 -27.42 -8.13
N GLN A 559 -48.20 -27.68 -7.00
CA GLN A 559 -48.61 -27.28 -5.65
C GLN A 559 -47.40 -26.84 -4.82
N TYR A 560 -46.75 -25.74 -5.21
CA TYR A 560 -45.68 -25.13 -4.42
C TYR A 560 -46.23 -24.45 -3.15
N ARG A 561 -46.49 -25.26 -2.12
CA ARG A 561 -47.11 -24.86 -0.85
C ARG A 561 -46.15 -25.03 0.32
N CYS A 562 -46.42 -24.29 1.39
CA CYS A 562 -45.63 -24.33 2.62
C CYS A 562 -45.64 -25.75 3.23
N PRO A 563 -44.47 -26.35 3.54
CA PRO A 563 -44.40 -27.67 4.18
C PRO A 563 -44.70 -27.67 5.68
N ALA A 564 -45.00 -26.51 6.28
CA ALA A 564 -45.23 -26.41 7.71
C ALA A 564 -46.53 -27.14 8.10
N GLN A 565 -46.48 -27.88 9.20
CA GLN A 565 -47.65 -28.58 9.72
C GLN A 565 -48.80 -27.58 9.99
N GLY A 566 -49.97 -27.81 9.38
CA GLY A 566 -51.13 -26.94 9.53
C GLY A 566 -51.10 -25.66 8.69
N CYS A 567 -50.18 -25.53 7.73
CA CYS A 567 -50.11 -24.39 6.82
C CYS A 567 -50.36 -24.82 5.37
N ASP A 568 -51.43 -24.31 4.77
CA ASP A 568 -51.75 -24.55 3.36
C ASP A 568 -51.38 -23.37 2.44
N ALA A 569 -50.59 -22.41 2.93
CA ALA A 569 -50.25 -21.20 2.16
C ALA A 569 -49.42 -21.54 0.91
N GLN A 570 -49.75 -20.92 -0.23
CA GLN A 570 -48.93 -20.96 -1.43
C GLN A 570 -47.63 -20.17 -1.21
N ILE A 571 -46.49 -20.74 -1.60
CA ILE A 571 -45.20 -20.05 -1.52
C ILE A 571 -45.13 -19.07 -2.69
N LEU A 572 -45.09 -17.77 -2.38
CA LEU A 572 -44.97 -16.70 -3.38
C LEU A 572 -43.53 -16.24 -3.56
N ARG A 573 -42.75 -16.23 -2.47
CA ARG A 573 -41.35 -15.80 -2.45
C ARG A 573 -40.59 -16.56 -1.38
N ILE A 574 -39.33 -16.85 -1.66
CA ILE A 574 -38.34 -17.31 -0.68
C ILE A 574 -37.40 -16.14 -0.41
N ALA A 575 -37.24 -15.77 0.85
CA ALA A 575 -36.25 -14.79 1.27
C ALA A 575 -35.17 -15.54 2.05
N GLY A 576 -33.97 -15.65 1.49
CA GLY A 576 -32.81 -16.04 2.29
C GLY A 576 -32.56 -15.01 3.39
N PHE A 577 -31.89 -15.42 4.46
CA PHE A 577 -31.36 -14.50 5.46
C PHE A 577 -29.99 -14.94 5.96
N SER A 578 -29.56 -16.18 5.67
CA SER A 578 -28.28 -16.70 6.12
C SER A 578 -27.66 -17.69 5.13
N ALA A 579 -26.35 -17.94 5.23
CA ALA A 579 -25.70 -19.04 4.54
C ALA A 579 -26.07 -20.40 5.18
N PRO A 580 -26.16 -21.48 4.39
CA PRO A 580 -26.58 -22.79 4.89
C PRO A 580 -25.60 -23.35 5.90
N MET A 581 -26.16 -23.98 6.92
CA MET A 581 -25.39 -24.58 8.00
C MET A 581 -26.06 -25.86 8.50
N ASN A 582 -25.24 -26.84 8.88
CA ASN A 582 -25.72 -28.00 9.62
C ASN A 582 -25.99 -27.62 11.09
N LEU A 583 -26.53 -28.55 11.87
CA LEU A 583 -26.64 -28.36 13.31
C LEU A 583 -25.25 -28.29 13.98
N PRO A 584 -25.15 -27.61 15.14
CA PRO A 584 -23.93 -27.59 15.94
C PRO A 584 -23.43 -29.00 16.23
N GLY A 585 -22.16 -29.29 15.92
CA GLY A 585 -21.54 -30.60 16.07
C GLY A 585 -21.81 -31.60 14.93
N GLU A 586 -22.63 -31.25 13.94
CA GLU A 586 -22.95 -32.06 12.75
C GLU A 586 -22.43 -31.44 11.45
N GLU A 587 -21.45 -30.53 11.51
CA GLU A 587 -20.91 -29.80 10.36
C GLU A 587 -20.07 -30.66 9.41
N ALA A 588 -19.50 -31.75 9.92
CA ALA A 588 -18.64 -32.62 9.13
C ALA A 588 -19.43 -33.30 8.00
N PHE A 589 -19.05 -33.03 6.75
CA PHE A 589 -19.53 -33.76 5.59
C PHE A 589 -18.33 -34.12 4.72
N LYS A 590 -18.26 -35.38 4.28
CA LYS A 590 -17.09 -35.88 3.53
C LYS A 590 -17.29 -35.68 2.04
N VAL A 591 -16.45 -34.88 1.42
CA VAL A 591 -16.43 -34.69 -0.04
C VAL A 591 -15.01 -34.73 -0.58
N LYS A 592 -14.85 -35.21 -1.82
CA LYS A 592 -13.57 -35.10 -2.52
C LYS A 592 -13.52 -33.76 -3.23
N VAL A 593 -12.47 -33.00 -2.97
CA VAL A 593 -12.19 -31.74 -3.64
C VAL A 593 -10.72 -31.69 -4.06
N PRO A 594 -10.39 -30.94 -5.13
CA PRO A 594 -9.01 -30.72 -5.49
C PRO A 594 -8.31 -29.89 -4.40
N VAL A 595 -7.08 -30.24 -4.09
CA VAL A 595 -6.15 -29.45 -3.28
C VAL A 595 -4.97 -29.08 -4.15
N VAL A 596 -4.72 -27.79 -4.24
CA VAL A 596 -3.59 -27.20 -4.92
C VAL A 596 -2.54 -26.87 -3.88
N VAL A 597 -1.31 -27.34 -4.07
CA VAL A 597 -0.19 -26.96 -3.21
C VAL A 597 0.46 -25.71 -3.77
N LEU A 598 0.49 -24.64 -2.98
CA LEU A 598 1.12 -23.37 -3.29
C LEU A 598 2.47 -23.26 -2.57
N GLU A 599 3.48 -22.80 -3.29
CA GLU A 599 4.76 -22.38 -2.73
C GLU A 599 4.76 -20.84 -2.65
N VAL A 600 5.16 -20.26 -1.52
CA VAL A 600 5.29 -18.81 -1.39
C VAL A 600 6.73 -18.42 -1.74
N LYS A 601 6.95 -17.79 -2.90
CA LYS A 601 8.25 -17.22 -3.30
C LYS A 601 8.14 -15.71 -3.36
N ASP A 602 8.94 -15.00 -2.58
CA ASP A 602 9.05 -13.54 -2.64
C ASP A 602 7.69 -12.82 -2.56
N GLY A 603 6.78 -13.29 -1.69
CA GLY A 603 5.43 -12.74 -1.53
C GLY A 603 4.44 -13.08 -2.65
N ARG A 604 4.84 -13.86 -3.67
CA ARG A 604 3.98 -14.38 -4.74
C ARG A 604 3.76 -15.87 -4.58
N THR A 605 2.53 -16.33 -4.77
CA THR A 605 2.19 -17.76 -4.71
C THR A 605 2.40 -18.43 -6.06
N ALA A 606 3.27 -19.43 -6.09
CA ALA A 606 3.53 -20.26 -7.25
C ALA A 606 2.86 -21.62 -7.11
N PHE A 607 2.24 -22.09 -8.19
CA PHE A 607 1.62 -23.40 -8.26
C PHE A 607 2.69 -24.52 -8.25
N ARG A 608 2.56 -25.49 -7.34
CA ARG A 608 3.45 -26.68 -7.29
C ARG A 608 2.80 -27.94 -7.84
N SER A 609 1.59 -28.29 -7.39
CA SER A 609 0.90 -29.53 -7.82
C SER A 609 -0.58 -29.55 -7.42
N ILE A 610 -1.38 -30.41 -8.09
CA ILE A 610 -2.78 -30.70 -7.72
C ILE A 610 -2.88 -32.14 -7.21
N HIS A 611 -3.49 -32.31 -6.04
CA HIS A 611 -3.84 -33.60 -5.46
C HIS A 611 -5.33 -33.63 -5.09
N ASN A 612 -6.00 -34.76 -5.24
CA ASN A 612 -7.37 -34.90 -4.73
C ASN A 612 -7.32 -35.38 -3.28
N SER A 613 -7.79 -34.58 -2.33
CA SER A 613 -7.89 -34.95 -0.92
C SER A 613 -9.36 -35.14 -0.51
N ARG A 614 -9.56 -35.76 0.66
CA ARG A 614 -10.86 -35.76 1.33
C ARG A 614 -10.84 -34.64 2.37
N ILE A 615 -11.84 -33.77 2.33
CA ILE A 615 -12.18 -32.88 3.44
C ILE A 615 -13.15 -33.62 4.37
#